data_AF-A0A382FD37-F1
#
_entry.id   AF-A0A382FD37-F1
#
_cell.length_a   1.000
_cell.length_b   1.000
_cell.length_c   1.000
_cell.angle_alpha   90.00
_cell.angle_beta   90.00
_cell.angle_gamma   90.00
#
_symmetry.space_group_name_H-M   'P 1'
#
loop_
_entity.id
_entity.type
_entity.pdbx_description
1 polymer ?
#
loop_
_entity_poly.entity_id
_entity_poly.type
_entity_poly.pdbx_seq_one_letter_code
_entity_poly.pdbx_strand_id
1 'polypeptide(L)'
;MADANSTPKIARYKPYYTELEPERTYLWCSCGRGNAQPFCDGSHKGTDFKPVRYKPETKGEEVLFCGCKYTKTPPFCDGSHNDLLENYPSDDPNSEENCAVPNVRLSSNPRAPLNGGCYVFSPDRAVLEERGNLKYCSVIGPEFGAIYQSQFYFEANEGHSPFISFGDRDVVLFISEGEVEVTISGHSFIGQLHSGIYIKGNEVFSINNSSGGTVRFLASACPRADKPEWPEEMLNNFD
;
A
#
# COMPACT_ATOMS: atom_id res chain seq x y z
N MET A 1 -39.65 25.45 -1.51
CA MET A 1 -39.75 24.16 -0.80
C MET A 1 -38.87 23.19 -1.58
N ALA A 2 -37.65 22.98 -1.11
CA ALA A 2 -36.64 22.14 -1.76
C ALA A 2 -36.42 20.94 -0.83
N ASP A 3 -37.31 19.95 -0.91
CA ASP A 3 -37.36 18.87 0.08
C ASP A 3 -37.19 17.48 -0.56
N ALA A 4 -36.12 16.80 -0.12
CA ALA A 4 -36.01 15.35 0.10
C ALA A 4 -35.67 14.35 -1.03
N ASN A 5 -34.85 14.66 -2.06
CA ASN A 5 -34.42 13.60 -3.02
C ASN A 5 -32.98 13.65 -3.61
N SER A 6 -32.08 14.49 -3.11
CA SER A 6 -30.76 14.74 -3.74
C SER A 6 -29.57 13.96 -3.16
N THR A 7 -29.77 13.10 -2.17
CA THR A 7 -28.68 12.33 -1.54
C THR A 7 -28.67 10.88 -2.03
N PRO A 8 -27.56 10.35 -2.55
CA PRO A 8 -27.50 8.97 -3.00
C PRO A 8 -27.58 8.01 -1.80
N LYS A 9 -28.16 6.82 -2.02
CA LYS A 9 -28.17 5.77 -1.00
C LYS A 9 -26.81 5.08 -0.99
N ILE A 10 -26.19 4.94 0.17
CA ILE A 10 -24.99 4.11 0.32
C ILE A 10 -25.39 2.66 0.04
N ALA A 11 -24.84 2.08 -1.04
CA ALA A 11 -25.04 0.67 -1.33
C ALA A 11 -24.16 -0.22 -0.45
N ARG A 12 -22.89 0.20 -0.26
CA ARG A 12 -21.93 -0.35 0.70
C ARG A 12 -20.77 0.63 0.87
N TYR A 13 -20.03 0.56 1.98
CA TYR A 13 -18.90 1.47 2.20
C TYR A 13 -17.68 1.09 1.34
N LYS A 14 -17.36 -0.21 1.21
CA LYS A 14 -16.24 -0.69 0.38
C LYS A 14 -16.53 -0.63 -1.13
N PRO A 15 -15.53 -0.43 -2.00
CA PRO A 15 -15.72 -0.46 -3.45
C PRO A 15 -16.09 -1.85 -3.98
N TYR A 16 -16.56 -1.88 -5.23
CA TYR A 16 -16.73 -3.11 -6.01
C TYR A 16 -15.54 -3.26 -6.94
N TYR A 17 -14.69 -4.26 -6.69
CA TYR A 17 -13.68 -4.70 -7.66
C TYR A 17 -14.36 -5.31 -8.87
N THR A 18 -13.91 -4.96 -10.07
CA THR A 18 -14.46 -5.47 -11.32
C THR A 18 -13.39 -5.53 -12.39
N GLU A 19 -13.17 -6.72 -12.94
CA GLU A 19 -12.45 -6.91 -14.20
C GLU A 19 -13.37 -6.57 -15.37
N LEU A 20 -12.89 -5.72 -16.28
CA LEU A 20 -13.71 -5.19 -17.37
C LEU A 20 -13.42 -5.88 -18.70
N GLU A 21 -14.49 -6.18 -19.41
CA GLU A 21 -14.44 -6.70 -20.77
C GLU A 21 -14.15 -5.56 -21.74
N PRO A 22 -13.20 -5.74 -22.69
CA PRO A 22 -12.90 -4.73 -23.69
C PRO A 22 -14.15 -4.43 -24.54
N GLU A 23 -14.27 -3.19 -25.00
CA GLU A 23 -15.38 -2.68 -25.81
C GLU A 23 -16.77 -2.66 -25.14
N ARG A 24 -16.93 -3.27 -23.96
CA ARG A 24 -18.18 -3.24 -23.19
C ARG A 24 -18.38 -1.87 -22.54
N THR A 25 -19.60 -1.35 -22.66
CA THR A 25 -20.01 -0.15 -21.92
C THR A 25 -20.67 -0.56 -20.61
N TYR A 26 -20.20 0.01 -19.51
CA TYR A 26 -20.74 -0.14 -18.17
C TYR A 26 -21.51 1.11 -17.77
N LEU A 27 -22.64 0.91 -17.09
CA LEU A 27 -23.47 1.98 -16.54
C LEU A 27 -23.42 1.90 -15.02
N TRP A 28 -22.54 2.67 -14.40
CA TRP A 28 -22.42 2.71 -12.95
C TRP A 28 -23.64 3.38 -12.31
N CYS A 29 -24.18 2.75 -11.27
CA CYS A 29 -25.30 3.27 -10.52
C CYS A 29 -24.84 4.38 -9.56
N SER A 30 -25.24 5.62 -9.84
CA SER A 30 -24.94 6.79 -9.00
C SER A 30 -25.92 6.98 -7.83
N CYS A 31 -27.12 6.40 -7.89
CA CYS A 31 -28.14 6.58 -6.84
C CYS A 31 -28.04 5.56 -5.70
N GLY A 32 -27.38 4.41 -5.93
CA GLY A 32 -27.25 3.30 -4.98
C GLY A 32 -28.56 2.59 -4.58
N ARG A 33 -29.67 2.85 -5.29
CA ARG A 33 -30.99 2.27 -4.99
C ARG A 33 -31.22 0.87 -5.59
N GLY A 34 -30.52 0.54 -6.67
CA GLY A 34 -30.69 -0.73 -7.38
C GLY A 34 -30.03 -1.91 -6.69
N ASN A 35 -30.48 -3.11 -7.01
CA ASN A 35 -29.93 -4.37 -6.49
C ASN A 35 -28.76 -4.90 -7.34
N ALA A 36 -28.63 -4.45 -8.59
CA ALA A 36 -27.55 -4.86 -9.50
C ALA A 36 -26.23 -4.09 -9.30
N GLN A 37 -25.95 -3.62 -8.08
CA GLN A 37 -24.74 -2.83 -7.80
C GLN A 37 -23.47 -3.61 -8.20
N PRO A 38 -22.46 -2.94 -8.76
CA PRO A 38 -22.32 -1.48 -8.91
C PRO A 38 -23.09 -0.88 -10.09
N PHE A 39 -23.78 -1.69 -10.90
CA PHE A 39 -24.40 -1.26 -12.15
C PHE A 39 -25.85 -0.84 -12.00
N CYS A 40 -26.30 0.01 -12.92
CA CYS A 40 -27.64 0.54 -12.94
C CYS A 40 -28.64 -0.49 -13.51
N ASP A 41 -29.65 -0.85 -12.72
CA ASP A 41 -30.79 -1.68 -13.12
C ASP A 41 -32.05 -0.86 -13.49
N GLY A 42 -31.95 0.47 -13.48
CA GLY A 42 -33.07 1.38 -13.74
C GLY A 42 -33.79 1.88 -12.49
N SER A 43 -33.40 1.47 -11.28
CA SER A 43 -33.98 1.95 -10.02
C SER A 43 -33.78 3.45 -9.75
N HIS A 44 -33.03 4.16 -10.60
CA HIS A 44 -32.90 5.63 -10.56
C HIS A 44 -34.10 6.36 -11.21
N LYS A 45 -34.96 5.67 -11.97
CA LYS A 45 -36.12 6.29 -12.62
C LYS A 45 -37.00 6.98 -11.58
N GLY A 46 -37.37 8.24 -11.87
CA GLY A 46 -38.12 9.09 -10.92
C GLY A 46 -37.25 9.83 -9.91
N THR A 47 -35.93 9.83 -10.09
CA THR A 47 -34.97 10.65 -9.33
C THR A 47 -34.12 11.50 -10.27
N ASP A 48 -33.36 12.44 -9.71
CA ASP A 48 -32.43 13.28 -10.49
C ASP A 48 -31.12 12.56 -10.84
N PHE A 49 -30.89 11.37 -10.27
CA PHE A 49 -29.68 10.59 -10.52
C PHE A 49 -29.70 9.98 -11.93
N LYS A 50 -28.58 10.10 -12.63
CA LYS A 50 -28.33 9.43 -13.91
C LYS A 50 -27.13 8.49 -13.79
N PRO A 51 -27.18 7.28 -14.37
CA PRO A 51 -26.04 6.38 -14.37
C PRO A 51 -24.85 7.00 -15.12
N VAL A 52 -23.64 6.72 -14.64
CA VAL A 52 -22.40 7.20 -15.27
C VAL A 52 -21.91 6.14 -16.23
N ARG A 53 -21.71 6.54 -17.50
CA ARG A 53 -21.21 5.66 -18.54
C ARG A 53 -19.70 5.55 -18.42
N TYR A 54 -19.19 4.32 -18.47
CA TYR A 54 -17.77 4.05 -18.54
C TYR A 54 -17.47 2.96 -19.58
N LYS A 55 -16.39 3.12 -20.34
CA LYS A 55 -15.92 2.17 -21.34
C LYS A 55 -14.42 1.96 -21.08
N PRO A 56 -13.95 0.71 -20.91
CA PRO A 56 -12.54 0.43 -20.69
C PRO A 56 -11.68 0.95 -21.83
N GLU A 57 -10.50 1.47 -21.50
CA GLU A 57 -9.51 1.94 -22.47
C GLU A 57 -8.59 0.81 -22.93
N THR A 58 -8.38 -0.18 -22.06
CA THR A 58 -7.48 -1.30 -22.31
C THR A 58 -8.15 -2.64 -22.03
N LYS A 59 -7.60 -3.71 -22.62
CA LYS A 59 -8.08 -5.07 -22.38
C LYS A 59 -7.60 -5.55 -21.01
N GLY A 60 -8.53 -6.08 -20.21
CA GLY A 60 -8.22 -6.58 -18.86
C GLY A 60 -8.06 -5.45 -17.84
N GLU A 61 -8.67 -4.28 -18.10
CA GLU A 61 -8.69 -3.19 -17.14
C GLU A 61 -9.45 -3.61 -15.87
N GLU A 62 -8.83 -3.40 -14.72
CA GLU A 62 -9.39 -3.71 -13.41
C GLU A 62 -9.67 -2.40 -12.68
N VAL A 63 -10.89 -2.25 -12.18
CA VAL A 63 -11.31 -1.00 -11.53
C VAL A 63 -12.00 -1.26 -10.20
N LEU A 64 -11.99 -0.23 -9.36
CA LEU A 64 -12.77 -0.16 -8.14
C LEU A 64 -13.94 0.81 -8.34
N PHE A 65 -15.12 0.29 -8.67
CA PHE A 65 -16.32 1.13 -8.73
C PHE A 65 -16.76 1.57 -7.34
N CYS A 66 -17.11 2.84 -7.20
CA CYS A 66 -17.54 3.38 -5.92
C CYS A 66 -18.83 2.70 -5.43
N GLY A 67 -18.76 2.14 -4.22
CA GLY A 67 -19.90 1.53 -3.54
C GLY A 67 -20.72 2.54 -2.72
N CYS A 68 -20.07 3.53 -2.12
CA CYS A 68 -20.73 4.47 -1.22
C CYS A 68 -21.55 5.53 -1.94
N LYS A 69 -21.20 5.83 -3.20
CA LYS A 69 -21.82 6.83 -4.09
C LYS A 69 -21.48 8.30 -3.78
N TYR A 70 -20.54 8.53 -2.86
CA TYR A 70 -20.02 9.86 -2.49
C TYR A 70 -18.65 10.19 -3.10
N THR A 71 -18.18 9.38 -4.04
CA THR A 71 -16.92 9.67 -4.74
C THR A 71 -16.97 11.02 -5.46
N LYS A 72 -15.85 11.74 -5.42
CA LYS A 72 -15.58 12.96 -6.17
C LYS A 72 -14.98 12.67 -7.55
N THR A 73 -14.63 11.40 -7.83
CA THR A 73 -14.11 10.91 -9.11
C THR A 73 -14.99 9.79 -9.70
N PRO A 74 -16.29 10.04 -9.95
CA PRO A 74 -17.18 9.01 -10.47
C PRO A 74 -16.68 8.48 -11.84
N PRO A 75 -16.78 7.17 -12.08
CA PRO A 75 -17.49 6.16 -11.28
C PRO A 75 -16.63 5.45 -10.21
N PHE A 76 -15.38 5.87 -10.02
CA PHE A 76 -14.38 5.13 -9.25
C PHE A 76 -14.35 5.50 -7.78
N CYS A 77 -13.80 4.61 -6.97
CA CYS A 77 -13.56 4.86 -5.56
C CYS A 77 -12.34 5.76 -5.36
N ASP A 78 -12.52 6.83 -4.59
CA ASP A 78 -11.47 7.78 -4.20
C ASP A 78 -11.22 7.82 -2.69
N GLY A 79 -11.78 6.87 -1.94
CA GLY A 79 -11.68 6.86 -0.48
C GLY A 79 -12.70 7.75 0.24
N SER A 80 -13.58 8.50 -0.44
CA SER A 80 -14.60 9.36 0.21
C SER A 80 -15.50 8.60 1.21
N HIS A 81 -15.58 7.28 1.12
CA HIS A 81 -16.28 6.43 2.08
C HIS A 81 -15.67 6.41 3.48
N ASN A 82 -14.39 6.77 3.62
CA ASN A 82 -13.70 6.86 4.90
C ASN A 82 -14.26 7.98 5.78
N ASP A 83 -14.78 9.04 5.17
CA ASP A 83 -15.35 10.19 5.89
C ASP A 83 -16.83 9.95 6.28
N LEU A 84 -17.43 8.82 5.86
CA LEU A 84 -18.85 8.51 6.09
C LEU A 84 -19.09 7.62 7.31
N LEU A 85 -18.03 7.15 7.96
CA LEU A 85 -18.07 6.33 9.16
C LEU A 85 -17.14 6.95 10.21
N GLU A 86 -17.65 7.17 11.42
CA GLU A 86 -16.78 7.51 12.56
C GLU A 86 -15.86 6.35 12.93
N ASN A 87 -16.34 5.11 12.75
CA ASN A 87 -15.60 3.89 13.03
C ASN A 87 -15.84 2.88 11.92
N TYR A 88 -14.76 2.33 11.36
CA TYR A 88 -14.86 1.09 10.61
C TYR A 88 -15.04 -0.05 11.61
N PRO A 89 -16.09 -0.89 11.46
CA PRO A 89 -16.12 -2.14 12.19
C PRO A 89 -14.88 -2.94 11.77
N SER A 90 -13.96 -3.13 12.72
CA SER A 90 -12.85 -4.05 12.56
C SER A 90 -13.41 -5.44 12.26
N ASP A 91 -12.66 -6.18 11.44
CA ASP A 91 -12.97 -7.59 11.24
C ASP A 91 -12.96 -8.30 12.60
N ASP A 92 -13.98 -9.13 12.88
CA ASP A 92 -14.03 -9.89 14.14
C ASP A 92 -13.16 -11.13 13.97
N PRO A 93 -11.97 -11.21 14.61
CA PRO A 93 -11.09 -12.37 14.47
C PRO A 93 -11.74 -13.66 14.98
N ASN A 94 -12.82 -13.56 15.77
CA ASN A 94 -13.56 -14.69 16.31
C ASN A 94 -14.86 -14.99 15.56
N SER A 95 -15.12 -14.33 14.42
CA SER A 95 -16.27 -14.67 13.58
C SER A 95 -16.20 -16.13 13.12
N GLU A 96 -17.36 -16.74 12.86
CA GLU A 96 -17.42 -18.13 12.37
C GLU A 96 -16.62 -18.30 11.07
N GLU A 97 -16.68 -17.30 10.19
CA GLU A 97 -15.94 -17.24 8.92
C GLU A 97 -14.42 -17.20 9.15
N ASN A 98 -13.94 -16.34 10.05
CA ASN A 98 -12.50 -16.23 10.36
C ASN A 98 -11.98 -17.45 11.11
N CYS A 99 -12.76 -18.01 12.02
CA CYS A 99 -12.42 -19.26 12.72
C CYS A 99 -12.36 -20.48 11.79
N ALA A 100 -13.10 -20.45 10.67
CA ALA A 100 -13.07 -21.50 9.66
C ALA A 100 -11.82 -21.44 8.76
N VAL A 101 -11.03 -20.35 8.79
CA VAL A 101 -9.79 -20.24 8.03
C VAL A 101 -8.76 -21.22 8.58
N PRO A 102 -8.25 -22.17 7.77
CA PRO A 102 -7.29 -23.16 8.25
C PRO A 102 -5.99 -22.49 8.73
N ASN A 103 -5.55 -22.84 9.95
CA ASN A 103 -4.23 -22.44 10.43
C ASN A 103 -3.14 -23.07 9.55
N VAL A 104 -2.28 -22.21 8.99
CA VAL A 104 -1.13 -22.66 8.19
C VAL A 104 -0.05 -23.18 9.14
N ARG A 105 0.66 -24.24 8.72
CA ARG A 105 1.74 -24.84 9.50
C ARG A 105 2.88 -23.84 9.69
N LEU A 106 3.41 -23.77 10.90
CA LEU A 106 4.62 -23.01 11.20
C LEU A 106 5.77 -23.50 10.30
N SER A 107 6.37 -22.59 9.55
CA SER A 107 7.53 -22.86 8.70
C SER A 107 8.80 -22.40 9.40
N SER A 108 9.86 -23.20 9.38
CA SER A 108 11.19 -22.75 9.78
C SER A 108 11.81 -21.79 8.77
N ASN A 109 11.28 -21.72 7.55
CA ASN A 109 11.75 -20.78 6.53
C ASN A 109 11.26 -19.35 6.85
N PRO A 110 12.04 -18.31 6.49
CA PRO A 110 11.61 -16.92 6.65
C PRO A 110 10.40 -16.56 5.80
N ARG A 111 10.08 -17.35 4.76
CA ARG A 111 8.88 -17.19 3.94
C ARG A 111 8.00 -18.43 4.08
N ALA A 112 6.85 -18.27 4.73
CA ALA A 112 5.84 -19.31 4.84
C ALA A 112 4.78 -19.10 3.74
N PRO A 113 4.64 -20.03 2.77
CA PRO A 113 3.68 -19.85 1.68
C PRO A 113 2.23 -19.89 2.20
N LEU A 114 1.40 -19.06 1.58
CA LEU A 114 -0.05 -19.00 1.74
C LEU A 114 -0.73 -19.37 0.40
N ASN A 115 -2.06 -19.43 0.42
CA ASN A 115 -2.85 -19.64 -0.79
C ASN A 115 -2.64 -18.48 -1.79
N GLY A 116 -2.73 -18.79 -3.09
CA GLY A 116 -2.66 -17.78 -4.15
C GLY A 116 -1.26 -17.22 -4.44
N GLY A 117 -0.19 -17.88 -4.00
CA GLY A 117 1.19 -17.42 -4.22
C GLY A 117 1.65 -16.36 -3.22
N CYS A 118 0.82 -15.98 -2.25
CA CYS A 118 1.18 -15.10 -1.15
C CYS A 118 2.09 -15.82 -0.14
N TYR A 119 2.74 -15.07 0.75
CA TYR A 119 3.51 -15.63 1.86
C TYR A 119 3.51 -14.69 3.07
N VAL A 120 3.77 -15.27 4.25
CA VAL A 120 4.13 -14.52 5.46
C VAL A 120 5.66 -14.48 5.56
N PHE A 121 6.21 -13.29 5.79
CA PHE A 121 7.65 -13.11 6.04
C PHE A 121 7.94 -13.00 7.54
N SER A 122 9.02 -13.63 8.00
CA SER A 122 9.49 -13.55 9.39
C SER A 122 10.94 -13.06 9.42
N PRO A 123 11.20 -11.79 9.80
CA PRO A 123 12.54 -11.21 9.86
C PRO A 123 13.50 -12.01 10.75
N ASP A 124 13.04 -12.49 11.90
CA ASP A 124 13.85 -13.27 12.87
C ASP A 124 14.41 -14.58 12.31
N ARG A 125 13.85 -15.08 11.19
CA ARG A 125 14.28 -16.31 10.52
C ARG A 125 15.05 -16.01 9.24
N ALA A 126 15.21 -14.74 8.87
CA ALA A 126 15.85 -14.35 7.63
C ALA A 126 17.37 -14.41 7.75
N VAL A 127 18.03 -14.76 6.66
CA VAL A 127 19.47 -14.58 6.52
C VAL A 127 19.68 -13.15 6.04
N LEU A 128 20.41 -12.36 6.82
CA LEU A 128 20.68 -10.95 6.52
C LEU A 128 22.08 -10.80 5.94
N GLU A 129 22.20 -9.99 4.88
CA GLU A 129 23.47 -9.53 4.36
C GLU A 129 24.01 -8.41 5.24
N GLU A 130 25.27 -8.50 5.65
CA GLU A 130 25.91 -7.50 6.52
C GLU A 130 26.71 -6.48 5.70
N ARG A 131 26.62 -5.21 6.07
CA ARG A 131 27.38 -4.12 5.45
C ARG A 131 27.65 -2.99 6.44
N GLY A 132 28.84 -2.98 7.02
CA GLY A 132 29.18 -2.04 8.09
C GLY A 132 28.33 -2.32 9.33
N ASN A 133 27.63 -1.30 9.84
CA ASN A 133 26.68 -1.45 10.94
C ASN A 133 25.26 -1.88 10.48
N LEU A 134 25.03 -2.03 9.17
CA LEU A 134 23.74 -2.47 8.63
C LEU A 134 23.70 -3.98 8.43
N LYS A 135 22.52 -4.56 8.62
CA LYS A 135 22.12 -5.86 8.09
C LYS A 135 20.84 -5.71 7.31
N TYR A 136 20.67 -6.41 6.19
CA TYR A 136 19.46 -6.27 5.39
C TYR A 136 19.10 -7.53 4.60
N CYS A 137 17.84 -7.61 4.18
CA CYS A 137 17.41 -8.58 3.17
C CYS A 137 16.21 -8.04 2.38
N SER A 138 15.99 -8.60 1.20
CA SER A 138 14.72 -8.41 0.48
C SER A 138 13.59 -9.08 1.26
N VAL A 139 12.45 -8.40 1.39
CA VAL A 139 11.17 -8.90 1.93
C VAL A 139 10.25 -9.24 0.76
N ILE A 140 10.08 -8.29 -0.16
CA ILE A 140 9.33 -8.38 -1.41
C ILE A 140 10.28 -7.95 -2.53
N GLY A 141 10.41 -8.77 -3.57
CA GLY A 141 11.33 -8.50 -4.66
C GLY A 141 10.98 -9.28 -5.93
N PRO A 142 11.61 -8.96 -7.07
CA PRO A 142 11.40 -9.65 -8.35
C PRO A 142 11.65 -11.16 -8.28
N GLU A 143 12.62 -11.58 -7.46
CA GLU A 143 12.92 -12.97 -7.18
C GLU A 143 11.75 -13.72 -6.51
N PHE A 144 10.78 -12.99 -5.95
CA PHE A 144 9.54 -13.50 -5.38
C PHE A 144 8.28 -13.14 -6.21
N GLY A 145 8.47 -12.69 -7.46
CA GLY A 145 7.38 -12.40 -8.40
C GLY A 145 6.82 -10.97 -8.31
N ALA A 146 7.42 -10.08 -7.52
CA ALA A 146 6.98 -8.69 -7.46
C ALA A 146 7.31 -7.96 -8.77
N ILE A 147 6.33 -7.27 -9.34
CA ILE A 147 6.48 -6.57 -10.63
C ILE A 147 6.54 -5.04 -10.51
N TYR A 148 5.90 -4.45 -9.51
CA TYR A 148 5.74 -2.99 -9.40
C TYR A 148 6.55 -2.34 -8.28
N GLN A 149 6.77 -3.05 -7.17
CA GLN A 149 7.40 -2.54 -5.97
C GLN A 149 8.34 -3.59 -5.37
N SER A 150 9.37 -3.13 -4.67
CA SER A 150 10.17 -3.97 -3.78
C SER A 150 10.11 -3.45 -2.34
N GLN A 151 10.34 -4.33 -1.39
CA GLN A 151 10.45 -4.00 0.02
C GLN A 151 11.64 -4.71 0.63
N PHE A 152 12.41 -4.00 1.44
CA PHE A 152 13.61 -4.47 2.10
C PHE A 152 13.48 -4.26 3.60
N TYR A 153 14.02 -5.18 4.39
CA TYR A 153 14.13 -5.09 5.84
C TYR A 153 15.57 -4.77 6.20
N PHE A 154 15.74 -3.83 7.12
CA PHE A 154 17.04 -3.39 7.61
C PHE A 154 17.11 -3.43 9.13
N GLU A 155 18.29 -3.78 9.62
CA GLU A 155 18.74 -3.60 11.00
C GLU A 155 19.95 -2.67 10.99
N ALA A 156 19.89 -1.56 11.72
CA ALA A 156 21.02 -0.66 11.92
C ALA A 156 21.50 -0.74 13.36
N ASN A 157 22.70 -1.27 13.56
CA ASN A 157 23.39 -1.18 14.84
C ASN A 157 23.97 0.22 15.04
N GLU A 158 24.50 0.48 16.24
CA GLU A 158 25.11 1.77 16.58
C GLU A 158 26.17 2.20 15.55
N GLY A 159 26.17 3.50 15.24
CA GLY A 159 27.11 4.14 14.30
C GLY A 159 26.47 4.62 13.00
N HIS A 160 27.33 4.95 12.04
CA HIS A 160 26.95 5.44 10.72
C HIS A 160 26.90 4.31 9.70
N SER A 161 25.82 4.26 8.95
CA SER A 161 25.70 3.34 7.84
C SER A 161 26.52 3.74 6.63
N PRO A 162 26.85 2.77 5.76
CA PRO A 162 27.15 3.07 4.37
C PRO A 162 26.02 3.90 3.74
N PHE A 163 26.35 4.62 2.68
CA PHE A 163 25.35 5.31 1.87
C PHE A 163 24.49 4.30 1.10
N ILE A 164 23.20 4.56 1.07
CA ILE A 164 22.18 3.75 0.42
C ILE A 164 21.52 4.60 -0.67
N SER A 165 21.28 3.99 -1.83
CA SER A 165 20.40 4.56 -2.85
C SER A 165 19.55 3.45 -3.48
N PHE A 166 18.46 3.84 -4.11
CA PHE A 166 17.67 2.96 -4.98
C PHE A 166 17.64 3.47 -6.43
N GLY A 167 18.67 4.25 -6.81
CA GLY A 167 18.76 4.88 -8.12
C GLY A 167 17.64 5.90 -8.30
N ASP A 168 16.95 5.85 -9.43
CA ASP A 168 15.86 6.76 -9.82
C ASP A 168 14.51 6.48 -9.15
N ARG A 169 14.46 5.62 -8.11
CA ARG A 169 13.23 5.16 -7.46
C ARG A 169 12.92 5.94 -6.21
N ASP A 170 11.64 6.23 -6.03
CA ASP A 170 11.14 6.78 -4.78
C ASP A 170 11.13 5.69 -3.69
N VAL A 171 11.44 6.09 -2.46
CA VAL A 171 11.53 5.19 -1.32
C VAL A 171 10.75 5.76 -0.15
N VAL A 172 9.99 4.90 0.51
CA VAL A 172 9.42 5.19 1.83
C VAL A 172 10.12 4.31 2.86
N LEU A 173 10.85 4.93 3.78
CA LEU A 173 11.33 4.28 4.98
C LEU A 173 10.19 4.25 6.01
N PHE A 174 10.02 3.12 6.68
CA PHE A 174 9.10 2.98 7.81
C PHE A 174 9.86 2.43 9.01
N ILE A 175 9.96 3.24 10.06
CA ILE A 175 10.68 2.86 11.28
C ILE A 175 9.81 1.94 12.12
N SER A 176 10.20 0.67 12.24
CA SER A 176 9.44 -0.35 12.97
C SER A 176 9.93 -0.55 14.40
N GLU A 177 11.16 -0.14 14.72
CA GLU A 177 11.71 -0.22 16.08
C GLU A 177 12.79 0.83 16.29
N GLY A 178 12.75 1.53 17.42
CA GLY A 178 13.75 2.51 17.83
C GLY A 178 13.50 3.93 17.30
N GLU A 179 14.50 4.78 17.50
CA GLU A 179 14.60 6.14 16.97
C GLU A 179 15.95 6.29 16.27
N VAL A 180 15.98 6.97 15.14
CA VAL A 180 17.19 7.08 14.32
C VAL A 180 17.25 8.39 13.55
N GLU A 181 18.46 8.90 13.33
CA GLU A 181 18.67 10.00 12.40
C GLU A 181 18.89 9.43 11.00
N VAL A 182 18.15 9.96 10.03
CA VAL A 182 18.30 9.65 8.60
C VAL A 182 18.81 10.90 7.91
N THR A 183 19.99 10.82 7.32
CA THR A 183 20.51 11.89 6.46
C THR A 183 20.15 11.56 5.02
N ILE A 184 19.45 12.47 4.34
CA ILE A 184 19.06 12.36 2.92
C ILE A 184 19.71 13.53 2.19
N SER A 185 20.56 13.23 1.22
CA SER A 185 21.24 14.20 0.37
C SER A 185 21.81 15.42 1.11
N GLY A 186 22.41 15.18 2.29
CA GLY A 186 23.01 16.21 3.16
C GLY A 186 22.10 16.81 4.24
N HIS A 187 20.81 16.46 4.27
CA HIS A 187 19.83 16.97 5.24
C HIS A 187 19.43 15.89 6.25
N SER A 188 19.40 16.23 7.55
CA SER A 188 19.07 15.28 8.62
C SER A 188 17.60 15.34 9.03
N PHE A 189 17.01 14.16 9.21
CA PHE A 189 15.63 13.94 9.65
C PHE A 189 15.63 12.94 10.81
N ILE A 190 14.69 13.08 11.74
CA ILE A 190 14.51 12.11 12.83
C ILE A 190 13.37 11.17 12.49
N GLY A 191 13.69 9.88 12.42
CA GLY A 191 12.73 8.79 12.29
C GLY A 191 12.41 8.18 13.65
N GLN A 192 11.16 8.32 14.09
CA GLN A 192 10.63 7.71 15.31
C GLN A 192 9.82 6.44 15.00
N LEU A 193 9.54 5.62 16.02
CA LEU A 193 8.67 4.46 15.88
C LEU A 193 7.35 4.81 15.15
N HIS A 194 7.03 4.05 14.10
CA HIS A 194 5.89 4.22 13.19
C HIS A 194 5.89 5.50 12.34
N SER A 195 7.01 6.21 12.28
CA SER A 195 7.17 7.29 11.30
C SER A 195 7.49 6.76 9.91
N GLY A 196 7.00 7.48 8.90
CA GLY A 196 7.37 7.29 7.51
C GLY A 196 8.28 8.43 7.05
N ILE A 197 9.38 8.12 6.37
CA ILE A 197 10.27 9.11 5.74
C ILE A 197 10.27 8.84 4.24
N TYR A 198 9.87 9.84 3.45
CA TYR A 198 9.91 9.78 1.99
C TYR A 198 11.26 10.28 1.48
N ILE A 199 11.82 9.55 0.53
CA ILE A 199 13.09 9.82 -0.14
C ILE A 199 12.79 9.78 -1.64
N LYS A 200 13.18 10.83 -2.35
CA LYS A 200 12.92 10.96 -3.78
C LYS A 200 13.93 10.15 -4.59
N GLY A 201 13.53 9.72 -5.79
CA GLY A 201 14.44 9.13 -6.76
C GLY A 201 15.68 9.99 -7.03
N ASN A 202 16.84 9.33 -7.12
CA ASN A 202 18.21 9.85 -7.27
C ASN A 202 18.82 10.49 -6.01
N GLU A 203 18.13 10.42 -4.87
CA GLU A 203 18.73 10.80 -3.60
C GLU A 203 19.55 9.65 -3.00
N VAL A 204 20.49 10.03 -2.15
CA VAL A 204 21.34 9.13 -1.37
C VAL A 204 21.05 9.38 0.09
N PHE A 205 20.95 8.32 0.89
CA PHE A 205 20.71 8.45 2.31
C PHE A 205 21.62 7.58 3.15
N SER A 206 21.75 7.93 4.42
CA SER A 206 22.43 7.12 5.44
C SER A 206 21.64 7.13 6.74
N ILE A 207 21.87 6.09 7.53
CA ILE A 207 21.29 5.89 8.84
C ILE A 207 22.38 6.17 9.87
N ASN A 208 22.09 7.08 10.81
CA ASN A 208 22.94 7.37 11.94
C ASN A 208 22.22 6.96 13.22
N ASN A 209 22.67 5.86 13.81
CA ASN A 209 22.09 5.30 15.02
C ASN A 209 22.96 5.60 16.24
N SER A 210 22.48 6.46 17.12
CA SER A 210 23.14 6.83 18.40
C SER A 210 22.48 6.20 19.63
N SER A 211 21.55 5.25 19.46
CA SER A 211 20.71 4.73 20.55
C SER A 211 21.38 3.66 21.42
N GLY A 212 22.54 3.13 21.01
CA GLY A 212 23.22 1.99 21.66
C GLY A 212 22.54 0.63 21.47
N GLY A 213 21.37 0.60 20.79
CA GLY A 213 20.64 -0.61 20.41
C GLY A 213 20.53 -0.75 18.89
N THR A 214 19.84 -1.80 18.44
CA THR A 214 19.52 -1.99 17.01
C THR A 214 18.21 -1.28 16.66
N VAL A 215 18.24 -0.45 15.63
CA VAL A 215 17.05 0.15 15.02
C VAL A 215 16.61 -0.74 13.86
N ARG A 216 15.29 -0.96 13.71
CA ARG A 216 14.72 -1.73 12.60
C ARG A 216 13.82 -0.88 11.75
N PHE A 217 13.93 -1.02 10.44
CA PHE A 217 13.09 -0.29 9.50
C PHE A 217 12.89 -1.07 8.21
N LEU A 218 11.81 -0.74 7.51
CA LEU A 218 11.52 -1.22 6.16
C LEU A 218 11.80 -0.11 5.15
N ALA A 219 12.33 -0.45 3.99
CA ALA A 219 12.42 0.45 2.84
C ALA A 219 11.53 -0.09 1.72
N SER A 220 10.53 0.68 1.31
CA SER A 220 9.63 0.35 0.21
C SER A 220 10.00 1.19 -1.01
N ALA A 221 10.48 0.55 -2.08
CA ALA A 221 10.96 1.22 -3.28
C ALA A 221 9.98 1.05 -4.45
N CYS A 222 9.67 2.15 -5.14
CA CYS A 222 8.82 2.19 -6.33
C CYS A 222 9.39 3.15 -7.38
N PRO A 223 9.56 2.74 -8.66
CA PRO A 223 9.32 1.41 -9.21
C PRO A 223 10.18 0.30 -8.57
N ARG A 224 9.89 -0.96 -8.89
CA ARG A 224 10.62 -2.16 -8.40
C ARG A 224 12.15 -2.00 -8.44
N ALA A 225 12.81 -2.37 -7.34
CA ALA A 225 14.27 -2.48 -7.22
C ALA A 225 14.71 -3.93 -7.00
N ASP A 226 15.78 -4.37 -7.65
CA ASP A 226 16.31 -5.73 -7.41
C ASP A 226 17.09 -5.79 -6.08
N LYS A 227 17.82 -4.72 -5.75
CA LYS A 227 18.63 -4.59 -4.53
C LYS A 227 18.93 -3.11 -4.23
N PRO A 228 19.34 -2.78 -3.00
CA PRO A 228 19.92 -1.47 -2.69
C PRO A 228 21.24 -1.25 -3.44
N GLU A 229 21.49 0.00 -3.78
CA GLU A 229 22.76 0.49 -4.31
C GLU A 229 23.57 1.17 -3.21
N TRP A 230 24.88 1.22 -3.42
CA TRP A 230 25.83 1.58 -2.36
C TRP A 230 26.86 2.62 -2.84
N PRO A 231 26.48 3.90 -2.95
CA PRO A 231 27.38 4.96 -3.36
C PRO A 231 28.58 5.12 -2.42
N GLU A 232 29.68 5.68 -2.94
CA GLU A 232 30.85 6.03 -2.13
C GLU A 232 30.73 7.40 -1.45
N GLU A 233 29.84 8.26 -1.96
CA GLU A 233 29.65 9.63 -1.48
C GLU A 233 28.18 9.99 -1.29
N MET A 234 27.92 10.90 -0.34
CA MET A 234 26.63 11.55 -0.15
C MET A 234 26.47 12.62 -1.23
N LEU A 235 25.38 12.56 -1.99
CA LEU A 235 25.04 13.61 -2.94
C LEU A 235 24.43 14.81 -2.22
N ASN A 236 24.60 16.02 -2.76
CA ASN A 236 24.01 17.24 -2.21
C ASN A 236 22.95 17.78 -3.17
N ASN A 237 21.94 16.96 -3.44
CA ASN A 237 20.86 17.19 -4.41
C ASN A 237 19.47 17.07 -3.77
N PHE A 238 19.34 17.47 -2.51
CA PHE A 238 18.07 17.48 -1.79
C PHE A 238 17.06 18.42 -2.47
N ASP A 239 15.84 17.95 -2.70
CA ASP A 239 14.72 18.72 -3.30
C ASP A 239 13.67 19.12 -2.25
#